data_AF-A0A147KBT7-F1
#
_entry.id   AF-A0A147KBT7-F1
#
_cell.length_a   1.000
_cell.length_b   1.000
_cell.length_c   1.000
_cell.angle_alpha   90.00
_cell.angle_beta   90.00
_cell.angle_gamma   90.00
#
_symmetry.space_group_name_H-M   'P 1'
#
loop_
_entity.id
_entity.type
_entity.pdbx_description
1 polymer ?
#
loop_
_entity_poly.entity_id
_entity_poly.type
_entity_poly.pdbx_seq_one_letter_code
_entity_poly.pdbx_strand_id
1 'polypeptide(L)'
;MHCHNCGQSMDRSSLLCAKCGTPIGEESGDLTTISGSFNFTSLIRKGIRYGGALIGILFLLLTFWLLTEYLVSTLSISSSQTLSHGSELITIVYGVGSSVLTLVGLITIFVSINSQHRIQRCREVLWELMELPYQCWDERGNFVYNFSIEQGIRQRLIIYQRTLKSGVVFNHLIVSFLFVCIVVISIMYIVTIRVLKDSYFTSEGSYTFIYGVILLGVFLMLAFALLLLSLSRIRLIASLPNLADIMNANTQKSDIPSILLAAMCMRMLIRQDVTARFTFPFHKFTVFPWITGVMKETGEEVLLLGGPFEGNPDKEPLTHSFIDHERAHRLHFPLLSSMDHALYKEIVYKFELSSNQGTVYVEFVQDGSQPEEKEGRLHPATIIPQLKNENELFKELDFQ
;
A
#
# COMPACT_ATOMS: atom_id res chain seq x y z
N MET A 1 10.31 31.40 -2.39
CA MET A 1 9.57 30.15 -2.70
C MET A 1 10.35 28.97 -2.13
N HIS A 2 9.71 27.84 -1.78
CA HIS A 2 10.45 26.65 -1.34
C HIS A 2 10.55 25.64 -2.48
N CYS A 3 11.73 25.03 -2.67
CA CYS A 3 11.90 23.99 -3.68
C CYS A 3 11.08 22.75 -3.29
N HIS A 4 10.17 22.29 -4.15
CA HIS A 4 9.34 21.11 -3.86
C HIS A 4 10.17 19.83 -3.66
N ASN A 5 11.36 19.75 -4.25
CA ASN A 5 12.22 18.57 -4.16
C ASN A 5 13.10 18.57 -2.90
N CYS A 6 13.56 19.75 -2.42
CA CYS A 6 14.53 19.82 -1.32
C CYS A 6 14.22 20.83 -0.20
N GLY A 7 13.07 21.50 -0.24
CA GLY A 7 12.53 22.38 0.80
C GLY A 7 13.25 23.73 1.00
N GLN A 8 14.37 23.97 0.31
CA GLN A 8 15.17 25.18 0.53
C GLN A 8 14.43 26.44 0.09
N SER A 9 14.55 27.53 0.88
CA SER A 9 14.07 28.86 0.49
C SER A 9 14.88 29.38 -0.69
N MET A 10 14.17 29.82 -1.72
CA MET A 10 14.72 30.32 -2.98
C MET A 10 14.22 31.74 -3.24
N ASP A 11 15.12 32.54 -3.80
CA ASP A 11 14.86 33.87 -4.31
C ASP A 11 14.07 33.80 -5.62
N ARG A 12 13.14 34.75 -5.83
CA ARG A 12 12.18 34.72 -6.95
C ARG A 12 12.84 34.88 -8.34
N SER A 13 14.11 35.24 -8.42
CA SER A 13 14.83 35.51 -9.67
C SER A 13 15.55 34.29 -10.26
N SER A 14 15.65 33.16 -9.54
CA SER A 14 16.38 31.98 -10.01
C SER A 14 15.46 30.92 -10.62
N LEU A 15 15.66 30.58 -11.90
CA LEU A 15 14.92 29.55 -12.65
C LEU A 15 15.19 28.09 -12.20
N LEU A 16 16.25 27.89 -11.42
CA LEU A 16 16.74 26.58 -10.99
C LEU A 16 17.05 26.61 -9.49
N CYS A 17 16.72 25.53 -8.78
CA CYS A 17 17.10 25.41 -7.38
C CYS A 17 18.62 25.26 -7.21
N ALA A 18 19.24 26.15 -6.44
CA ALA A 18 20.69 26.17 -6.23
C ALA A 18 21.26 24.88 -5.62
N LYS A 19 20.44 24.10 -4.89
CA LYS A 19 20.89 22.89 -4.19
C LYS A 19 20.65 21.59 -4.95
N CYS A 20 19.59 21.51 -5.76
CA CYS A 20 19.22 20.27 -6.45
C CYS A 20 19.02 20.42 -7.96
N GLY A 21 19.25 21.62 -8.52
CA GLY A 21 19.23 21.89 -9.96
C GLY A 21 17.86 21.69 -10.63
N THR A 22 16.77 21.59 -9.87
CA THR A 22 15.44 21.30 -10.43
C THR A 22 14.83 22.57 -11.03
N PRO A 23 14.40 22.58 -12.30
CA PRO A 23 13.77 23.73 -12.94
C PRO A 23 12.33 23.94 -12.44
N ILE A 24 11.90 25.19 -12.37
CA ILE A 24 10.55 25.57 -11.93
C ILE A 24 9.59 25.46 -13.12
N GLY A 25 8.72 24.47 -13.14
CA GLY A 25 7.60 24.39 -14.09
C GLY A 25 6.34 25.00 -13.46
N GLU A 26 5.74 25.99 -14.12
CA GLU A 26 4.40 26.48 -13.80
C GLU A 26 3.38 25.41 -14.18
N GLU A 27 2.76 24.76 -13.19
CA GLU A 27 1.48 24.08 -13.39
C GLU A 27 0.37 25.00 -12.90
N SER A 28 -0.29 25.65 -13.88
CA SER A 28 -1.56 26.34 -13.72
C SER A 28 -2.63 25.36 -13.22
N GLY A 29 -3.27 25.72 -12.12
CA GLY A 29 -4.41 24.97 -11.58
C GLY A 29 -5.65 25.13 -12.47
N ASP A 30 -6.44 24.07 -12.55
CA ASP A 30 -7.85 24.13 -12.94
C ASP A 30 -8.67 23.28 -11.96
N LEU A 31 -9.41 23.97 -11.10
CA LEU A 31 -10.67 23.49 -10.55
C LEU A 31 -11.73 23.70 -11.63
N THR A 32 -12.55 22.69 -11.95
CA THR A 32 -14.01 22.84 -12.00
C THR A 32 -14.75 21.52 -12.25
N THR A 33 -15.83 21.38 -11.49
CA THR A 33 -17.14 20.77 -11.82
C THR A 33 -17.32 19.25 -11.92
N ILE A 34 -18.16 18.80 -10.98
CA ILE A 34 -18.99 17.60 -10.99
C ILE A 34 -19.93 17.65 -12.20
N SER A 35 -19.91 16.63 -13.06
CA SER A 35 -21.11 16.16 -13.75
C SER A 35 -21.00 14.65 -14.01
N GLY A 36 -22.07 13.92 -13.71
CA GLY A 36 -22.16 12.48 -13.92
C GLY A 36 -22.06 12.14 -15.40
N SER A 37 -20.97 11.47 -15.79
CA SER A 37 -20.91 10.76 -17.06
C SER A 37 -20.47 9.33 -16.79
N PHE A 38 -21.21 8.40 -17.40
CA PHE A 38 -20.97 6.97 -17.34
C PHE A 38 -19.50 6.67 -17.67
N ASN A 39 -18.87 5.87 -16.80
CA ASN A 39 -17.43 5.74 -16.62
C ASN A 39 -16.73 4.92 -17.75
N PHE A 40 -16.87 5.34 -19.01
CA PHE A 40 -16.26 4.68 -20.19
C PHE A 40 -14.73 4.69 -20.14
N THR A 41 -14.14 5.72 -19.52
CA THR A 41 -12.69 5.84 -19.29
C THR A 41 -12.14 4.80 -18.31
N SER A 42 -12.93 4.32 -17.35
CA SER A 42 -12.50 3.25 -16.44
C SER A 42 -12.46 1.87 -17.13
N LEU A 43 -13.37 1.65 -18.08
CA LEU A 43 -13.47 0.44 -18.90
C LEU A 43 -12.40 0.42 -19.99
N ILE A 44 -12.12 1.57 -20.62
CA ILE A 44 -10.95 1.74 -21.50
C ILE A 44 -9.65 1.52 -20.74
N ARG A 45 -9.51 2.03 -19.50
CA ARG A 45 -8.27 1.85 -18.72
C ARG A 45 -8.05 0.39 -18.28
N LYS A 46 -9.12 -0.37 -18.03
CA LYS A 46 -9.05 -1.83 -17.85
C LYS A 46 -8.76 -2.53 -19.18
N GLY A 47 -9.42 -2.15 -20.27
CA GLY A 47 -9.20 -2.67 -21.62
C GLY A 47 -7.79 -2.42 -22.15
N ILE A 48 -7.15 -1.29 -21.84
CA ILE A 48 -5.75 -0.99 -22.18
C ILE A 48 -4.79 -1.83 -21.33
N ARG A 49 -5.11 -2.13 -20.06
CA ARG A 49 -4.30 -3.02 -19.23
C ARG A 49 -4.34 -4.48 -19.71
N TYR A 50 -5.53 -4.98 -20.02
CA TYR A 50 -5.69 -6.34 -20.55
C TYR A 50 -5.23 -6.44 -22.01
N GLY A 51 -5.49 -5.42 -22.82
CA GLY A 51 -5.01 -5.31 -24.21
C GLY A 51 -3.50 -5.18 -24.29
N GLY A 52 -2.88 -4.38 -23.43
CA GLY A 52 -1.41 -4.30 -23.33
C GLY A 52 -0.77 -5.61 -22.87
N ALA A 53 -1.40 -6.32 -21.93
CA ALA A 53 -0.95 -7.66 -21.55
C ALA A 53 -1.10 -8.68 -22.69
N LEU A 54 -2.22 -8.63 -23.43
CA LEU A 54 -2.48 -9.51 -24.57
C LEU A 54 -1.53 -9.23 -25.75
N ILE A 55 -1.28 -7.96 -26.06
CA ILE A 55 -0.28 -7.52 -27.06
C ILE A 55 1.12 -7.94 -26.62
N GLY A 56 1.45 -7.79 -25.33
CA GLY A 56 2.71 -8.26 -24.78
C GLY A 56 2.88 -9.77 -24.90
N ILE A 57 1.83 -10.56 -24.62
CA ILE A 57 1.81 -12.01 -24.81
C ILE A 57 1.95 -12.36 -26.29
N LEU A 58 1.21 -11.70 -27.19
CA LEU A 58 1.31 -11.91 -28.64
C LEU A 58 2.70 -11.58 -29.18
N PHE A 59 3.31 -10.47 -28.73
CA PHE A 59 4.66 -10.09 -29.10
C PHE A 59 5.69 -11.09 -28.56
N LEU A 60 5.50 -11.58 -27.32
CA LEU A 60 6.34 -12.62 -26.73
C LEU A 60 6.22 -13.94 -27.51
N LEU A 61 5.00 -14.35 -27.87
CA LEU A 61 4.75 -15.55 -28.67
C LEU A 61 5.33 -15.41 -30.09
N LEU A 62 5.21 -14.23 -30.70
CA LEU A 62 5.77 -13.96 -32.03
C LEU A 62 7.30 -13.95 -32.01
N THR A 63 7.92 -13.27 -31.05
CA THR A 63 9.38 -13.25 -30.90
C THR A 63 9.92 -14.63 -30.55
N PHE A 64 9.21 -15.39 -29.71
CA PHE A 64 9.49 -16.80 -29.44
C PHE A 64 9.43 -17.64 -30.71
N TRP A 65 8.38 -17.48 -31.53
CA TRP A 65 8.23 -18.18 -32.81
C TRP A 65 9.36 -17.84 -33.79
N LEU A 66 9.67 -16.54 -33.96
CA LEU A 66 10.76 -16.09 -34.84
C LEU A 66 12.11 -16.63 -34.39
N LEU A 67 12.37 -16.65 -33.08
CA LEU A 67 13.60 -17.21 -32.52
C LEU A 67 13.69 -18.72 -32.77
N THR A 68 12.58 -19.46 -32.62
CA THR A 68 12.56 -20.90 -32.93
C THR A 68 12.82 -21.17 -34.41
N GLU A 69 12.22 -20.39 -35.32
CA GLU A 69 12.45 -20.54 -36.76
C GLU A 69 13.91 -20.25 -37.13
N TYR A 70 14.49 -19.20 -36.55
CA TYR A 70 15.90 -18.86 -36.74
C TYR A 70 16.85 -19.95 -36.25
N LEU A 71 16.61 -20.49 -35.05
CA LEU A 71 17.42 -21.58 -34.49
C LEU A 71 17.30 -22.86 -35.30
N VAL A 72 16.08 -23.24 -35.72
CA VAL A 72 15.84 -24.41 -36.57
C VAL A 72 16.55 -24.26 -37.91
N SER A 73 16.47 -23.09 -38.55
CA SER A 73 17.18 -22.82 -39.80
C SER A 73 18.71 -22.93 -39.64
N THR A 74 19.27 -22.39 -38.56
CA THR A 74 20.73 -22.44 -38.32
C THR A 74 21.21 -23.87 -38.02
N LEU A 75 20.44 -24.63 -37.24
CA LEU A 75 20.80 -26.01 -36.84
C LEU A 75 20.58 -27.03 -37.96
N SER A 76 19.54 -26.87 -38.79
CA SER A 76 19.28 -27.75 -39.94
C SER A 76 20.38 -27.66 -41.01
N ILE A 77 21.02 -26.51 -41.16
CA ILE A 77 22.20 -26.32 -42.03
C ILE A 77 23.43 -27.09 -41.47
N SER A 78 23.47 -27.34 -40.16
CA SER A 78 24.61 -27.97 -39.47
C SER A 78 24.47 -29.48 -39.29
N SER A 79 23.24 -30.03 -39.30
CA SER A 79 22.93 -31.42 -38.94
C SER A 79 23.08 -32.42 -40.09
N SER A 80 23.48 -31.99 -41.29
CA SER A 80 23.58 -32.85 -42.49
C SER A 80 24.67 -33.93 -42.40
N GLN A 81 25.45 -34.01 -41.32
CA GLN A 81 26.59 -34.93 -41.21
C GLN A 81 26.59 -35.89 -40.00
N THR A 82 25.61 -35.86 -39.10
CA THR A 82 25.65 -36.72 -37.88
C THR A 82 24.28 -37.34 -37.57
N LEU A 83 23.91 -38.41 -38.28
CA LEU A 83 22.59 -39.06 -38.18
C LEU A 83 22.55 -40.34 -37.31
N SER A 84 23.65 -40.80 -36.70
CA SER A 84 23.68 -42.09 -35.98
C SER A 84 23.26 -42.04 -34.50
N HIS A 85 23.11 -40.86 -33.88
CA HIS A 85 22.91 -40.71 -32.42
C HIS A 85 21.59 -40.00 -32.02
N GLY A 86 20.58 -40.00 -32.90
CA GLY A 86 19.33 -39.25 -32.66
C GLY A 86 18.55 -39.66 -31.39
N SER A 87 18.51 -40.96 -31.07
CA SER A 87 17.83 -41.48 -29.87
C SER A 87 18.54 -41.07 -28.56
N GLU A 88 19.87 -41.02 -28.58
CA GLU A 88 20.69 -40.56 -27.45
C GLU A 88 20.47 -39.07 -27.20
N LEU A 89 20.40 -38.26 -28.26
CA LEU A 89 20.13 -36.83 -28.17
C LEU A 89 18.74 -36.53 -27.57
N ILE A 90 17.70 -37.25 -28.00
CA ILE A 90 16.35 -37.15 -27.40
C ILE A 90 16.44 -37.47 -25.90
N THR A 91 17.08 -38.57 -25.54
CA THR A 91 17.17 -39.02 -24.15
C THR A 91 17.89 -37.98 -23.27
N ILE A 92 18.98 -37.40 -23.76
CA ILE A 92 19.72 -36.35 -23.04
C ILE A 92 18.89 -35.09 -22.90
N VAL A 93 18.30 -34.58 -23.99
CA VAL A 93 17.53 -33.33 -23.99
C VAL A 93 16.32 -33.43 -23.07
N TYR A 94 15.53 -34.50 -23.19
CA TYR A 94 14.37 -34.70 -22.32
C TYR A 94 14.75 -35.06 -20.88
N GLY A 95 15.85 -35.81 -20.68
CA GLY A 95 16.35 -36.13 -19.35
C GLY A 95 16.80 -34.88 -18.58
N VAL A 96 17.63 -34.04 -19.20
CA VAL A 96 18.07 -32.76 -18.63
C VAL A 96 16.89 -31.81 -18.45
N GLY A 97 16.05 -31.65 -19.48
CA GLY A 97 14.86 -30.79 -19.41
C GLY A 97 13.90 -31.18 -18.28
N SER A 98 13.61 -32.47 -18.13
CA SER A 98 12.77 -33.00 -17.04
C SER A 98 13.37 -32.73 -15.66
N SER A 99 14.68 -32.94 -15.50
CA SER A 99 15.37 -32.68 -14.22
C SER A 99 15.30 -31.20 -13.83
N VAL A 100 15.51 -30.28 -14.79
CA VAL A 100 15.41 -28.84 -14.55
C VAL A 100 13.97 -28.44 -14.25
N LEU A 101 12.97 -28.98 -14.96
CA LEU A 101 11.56 -28.70 -14.69
C LEU A 101 11.12 -29.20 -13.31
N THR A 102 11.65 -30.33 -12.86
CA THR A 102 11.40 -30.85 -11.51
C THR A 102 11.97 -29.90 -10.46
N LEU A 103 13.19 -29.41 -10.66
CA LEU A 103 13.79 -28.39 -9.79
C LEU A 103 12.97 -27.09 -9.80
N VAL A 104 12.50 -26.64 -10.97
CA VAL A 104 11.61 -25.48 -11.11
C VAL A 104 10.31 -25.67 -10.32
N GLY A 105 9.73 -26.87 -10.37
CA GLY A 105 8.56 -27.24 -9.58
C GLY A 105 8.80 -27.13 -8.07
N LEU A 106 9.92 -27.67 -7.59
CA LEU A 106 10.29 -27.61 -6.16
C LEU A 106 10.51 -26.16 -5.69
N ILE A 107 11.25 -25.35 -6.46
CA ILE A 107 11.50 -23.94 -6.12
C ILE A 107 10.18 -23.16 -6.13
N THR A 108 9.29 -23.44 -7.08
CA THR A 108 7.96 -22.83 -7.14
C THR A 108 7.18 -23.09 -5.86
N ILE A 109 7.13 -24.34 -5.39
CA ILE A 109 6.42 -24.72 -4.17
C ILE A 109 6.97 -23.93 -2.99
N PHE A 110 8.30 -23.86 -2.87
CA PHE A 110 8.96 -23.09 -1.82
C PHE A 110 8.62 -21.60 -1.86
N VAL A 111 8.65 -20.97 -3.05
CA VAL A 111 8.27 -19.55 -3.21
C VAL A 111 6.80 -19.32 -2.86
N SER A 112 5.92 -20.25 -3.24
CA SER A 112 4.49 -20.19 -2.92
C SER A 112 4.26 -20.23 -1.40
N ILE A 113 4.84 -21.21 -0.71
CA ILE A 113 4.72 -21.37 0.75
C ILE A 113 5.23 -20.11 1.48
N ASN A 114 6.42 -19.62 1.12
CA ASN A 114 6.96 -18.40 1.73
C ASN A 114 6.08 -17.17 1.47
N SER A 115 5.50 -17.06 0.29
CA SER A 115 4.58 -15.96 -0.03
C SER A 115 3.29 -16.05 0.79
N GLN A 116 2.75 -17.26 1.00
CA GLN A 116 1.58 -17.49 1.85
C GLN A 116 1.84 -17.13 3.31
N HIS A 117 2.96 -17.57 3.89
CA HIS A 117 3.33 -17.20 5.27
C HIS A 117 3.44 -15.69 5.45
N ARG A 118 4.01 -14.99 4.46
CA ARG A 118 4.10 -13.52 4.48
C ARG A 118 2.73 -12.86 4.42
N ILE A 119 1.83 -13.36 3.55
CA ILE A 119 0.45 -12.86 3.46
C ILE A 119 -0.27 -13.04 4.79
N GLN A 120 -0.19 -14.23 5.37
CA GLN A 120 -0.82 -14.55 6.63
C GLN A 120 -0.31 -13.62 7.74
N ARG A 121 1.01 -13.45 7.84
CA ARG A 121 1.60 -12.54 8.83
C ARG A 121 1.14 -11.08 8.63
N CYS A 122 1.00 -10.64 7.39
CA CYS A 122 0.48 -9.29 7.11
C CYS A 122 -0.98 -9.15 7.54
N ARG A 123 -1.82 -10.19 7.36
CA ARG A 123 -3.22 -10.19 7.80
C ARG A 123 -3.35 -10.19 9.31
N GLU A 124 -2.57 -11.02 10.00
CA GLU A 124 -2.49 -11.02 11.47
C GLU A 124 -2.14 -9.63 12.00
N VAL A 125 -1.10 -8.99 11.45
CA VAL A 125 -0.71 -7.63 11.87
C VAL A 125 -1.80 -6.60 11.55
N LEU A 126 -2.56 -6.79 10.47
CA LEU A 126 -3.68 -5.92 10.12
C LEU A 126 -4.82 -6.02 11.15
N TRP A 127 -5.20 -7.25 11.53
CA TRP A 127 -6.21 -7.49 12.56
C TRP A 127 -5.75 -6.96 13.92
N GLU A 128 -4.50 -7.23 14.30
CA GLU A 128 -3.90 -6.68 15.51
C GLU A 128 -3.90 -5.14 15.52
N LEU A 129 -3.80 -4.48 14.36
CA LEU A 129 -3.88 -3.02 14.24
C LEU A 129 -5.32 -2.51 14.37
N MET A 130 -6.29 -3.27 13.84
CA MET A 130 -7.71 -2.96 13.92
C MET A 130 -8.23 -3.06 15.36
N GLU A 131 -7.73 -4.01 16.14
CA GLU A 131 -8.15 -4.23 17.54
C GLU A 131 -7.55 -3.23 18.53
N LEU A 132 -6.35 -2.68 18.24
CA LEU A 132 -5.61 -1.83 19.18
C LEU A 132 -6.39 -0.65 19.76
N PRO A 133 -7.10 0.16 18.95
CA PRO A 133 -7.83 1.29 19.50
C PRO A 133 -8.84 0.84 20.56
N TYR A 134 -9.52 -0.28 20.32
CA TYR A 134 -10.58 -0.79 21.20
C TYR A 134 -10.06 -1.29 22.56
N GLN A 135 -8.75 -1.48 22.72
CA GLN A 135 -8.14 -1.85 24.00
C GLN A 135 -8.06 -0.67 25.00
N CYS A 136 -8.41 0.56 24.57
CA CYS A 136 -8.40 1.74 25.43
C CYS A 136 -9.68 1.88 26.26
N TRP A 137 -10.65 0.97 26.17
CA TRP A 137 -11.89 1.05 26.94
C TRP A 137 -11.90 -0.02 28.04
N ASP A 138 -12.27 0.39 29.26
CA ASP A 138 -12.47 -0.52 30.38
C ASP A 138 -13.79 -1.33 30.23
N GLU A 139 -14.03 -2.30 31.12
CA GLU A 139 -15.27 -3.10 31.12
C GLU A 139 -16.55 -2.27 31.29
N ARG A 140 -16.42 -1.01 31.72
CA ARG A 140 -17.52 -0.07 31.92
C ARG A 140 -17.68 0.90 30.74
N GLY A 141 -16.83 0.78 29.71
CA GLY A 141 -16.84 1.65 28.54
C GLY A 141 -16.18 3.02 28.76
N ASN A 142 -15.40 3.21 29.83
CA ASN A 142 -14.62 4.42 30.03
C ASN A 142 -13.30 4.34 29.28
N PHE A 143 -12.93 5.44 28.63
CA PHE A 143 -11.65 5.56 27.95
C PHE A 143 -10.50 5.71 28.97
N VAL A 144 -9.50 4.85 28.86
CA VAL A 144 -8.27 4.86 29.66
C VAL A 144 -7.09 4.89 28.68
N TYR A 145 -6.46 6.06 28.57
CA TYR A 145 -5.29 6.20 27.72
C TYR A 145 -4.11 5.38 28.25
N ASN A 146 -3.50 4.58 27.38
CA ASN A 146 -2.27 3.88 27.67
C ASN A 146 -1.22 4.17 26.58
N PHE A 147 -0.10 4.76 26.98
CA PHE A 147 1.00 5.09 26.08
C PHE A 147 1.57 3.88 25.34
N SER A 148 1.46 2.66 25.90
CA SER A 148 1.89 1.43 25.23
C SER A 148 1.09 1.15 23.95
N ILE A 149 -0.15 1.64 23.85
CA ILE A 149 -1.02 1.42 22.68
C ILE A 149 -0.47 2.19 21.48
N GLU A 150 -0.09 3.46 21.66
CA GLU A 150 0.53 4.25 20.59
C GLU A 150 1.84 3.62 20.11
N GLN A 151 2.67 3.12 21.04
CA GLN A 151 3.88 2.37 20.69
C GLN A 151 3.56 1.07 19.95
N GLY A 152 2.49 0.38 20.35
CA GLY A 152 1.97 -0.82 19.68
C GLY A 152 1.55 -0.53 18.24
N ILE A 153 0.79 0.54 18.01
CA ILE A 153 0.41 1.01 16.66
C ILE A 153 1.66 1.25 15.82
N ARG A 154 2.65 1.96 16.37
CA ARG A 154 3.93 2.23 15.69
C ARG A 154 4.63 0.96 15.25
N GLN A 155 4.80 0.05 16.19
CA GLN A 155 5.56 -1.17 15.96
C GLN A 155 4.88 -2.04 14.92
N ARG A 156 3.54 -2.17 14.99
CA ARG A 156 2.75 -2.94 14.03
C ARG A 156 2.78 -2.35 12.62
N LEU A 157 2.66 -1.02 12.47
CA LEU A 157 2.79 -0.37 11.16
C LEU A 157 4.19 -0.58 10.54
N ILE A 158 5.25 -0.49 11.35
CA ILE A 158 6.63 -0.75 10.89
C ILE A 158 6.79 -2.22 10.48
N ILE A 159 6.34 -3.16 11.31
CA ILE A 159 6.40 -4.59 11.02
C ILE A 159 5.62 -4.91 9.74
N TYR A 160 4.42 -4.34 9.58
CA TYR A 160 3.60 -4.50 8.39
C TYR A 160 4.35 -4.03 7.13
N GLN A 161 4.85 -2.80 7.14
CA GLN A 161 5.57 -2.24 6.00
C GLN A 161 6.83 -3.04 5.67
N ARG A 162 7.58 -3.48 6.70
CA ARG A 162 8.81 -4.26 6.53
C ARG A 162 8.52 -5.64 5.97
N THR A 163 7.45 -6.30 6.42
CA THR A 163 7.01 -7.63 5.93
C THR A 163 6.47 -7.56 4.51
N LEU A 164 5.78 -6.47 4.16
CA LEU A 164 5.26 -6.24 2.82
C LEU A 164 6.40 -5.97 1.82
N LYS A 165 7.43 -5.21 2.22
CA LYS A 165 8.60 -4.90 1.38
C LYS A 165 9.67 -5.99 1.35
N SER A 166 9.86 -6.74 2.43
CA SER A 166 10.89 -7.78 2.52
C SER A 166 10.68 -8.83 1.42
N GLY A 167 11.75 -9.35 0.81
CA GLY A 167 11.64 -10.47 -0.13
C GLY A 167 10.87 -10.19 -1.44
N VAL A 168 10.36 -8.99 -1.71
CA VAL A 168 9.72 -8.67 -3.01
C VAL A 168 10.74 -8.76 -4.14
N VAL A 169 11.93 -8.18 -3.94
CA VAL A 169 13.03 -8.23 -4.92
C VAL A 169 13.51 -9.67 -5.13
N PHE A 170 13.68 -10.41 -4.04
CA PHE A 170 14.12 -11.81 -4.09
C PHE A 170 13.11 -12.71 -4.79
N ASN A 171 11.83 -12.63 -4.42
CA ASN A 171 10.77 -13.40 -5.07
C ASN A 171 10.66 -13.03 -6.55
N HIS A 172 10.75 -11.75 -6.89
CA HIS A 172 10.74 -11.31 -8.29
C HIS A 172 11.93 -11.88 -9.07
N LEU A 173 13.13 -11.87 -8.50
CA LEU A 173 14.33 -12.42 -9.13
C LEU A 173 14.18 -13.93 -9.36
N ILE A 174 13.78 -14.69 -8.34
CA ILE A 174 13.60 -16.15 -8.46
C ILE A 174 12.52 -16.47 -9.49
N VAL A 175 11.35 -15.85 -9.39
CA VAL A 175 10.25 -16.11 -10.33
C VAL A 175 10.64 -15.75 -11.76
N SER A 176 11.38 -14.66 -11.97
CA SER A 176 11.87 -14.28 -13.29
C SER A 176 12.88 -15.30 -13.83
N PHE A 177 13.77 -15.81 -12.99
CA PHE A 177 14.72 -16.86 -13.35
C PHE A 177 14.00 -18.16 -13.74
N LEU A 178 13.01 -18.61 -12.94
CA LEU A 178 12.20 -19.79 -13.24
C LEU A 178 11.45 -19.64 -14.56
N PHE A 179 10.90 -18.46 -14.83
CA PHE A 179 10.23 -18.16 -16.10
C PHE A 179 11.17 -18.32 -17.29
N VAL A 180 12.39 -17.78 -17.19
CA VAL A 180 13.42 -17.91 -18.24
C VAL A 180 13.78 -19.39 -18.46
N CYS A 181 13.98 -20.18 -17.40
CA CYS A 181 14.26 -21.61 -17.52
C CYS A 181 13.15 -22.36 -18.28
N ILE A 182 11.87 -22.08 -17.96
CA ILE A 182 10.73 -22.71 -18.65
C ILE A 182 10.70 -22.33 -20.13
N VAL A 183 10.93 -21.06 -20.46
CA VAL A 183 10.97 -20.60 -21.85
C VAL A 183 12.10 -21.27 -22.63
N VAL A 184 13.31 -21.34 -22.07
CA VAL A 184 14.47 -21.98 -22.71
C VAL A 184 14.20 -23.47 -22.97
N ILE A 185 13.66 -24.21 -21.99
CA ILE A 185 13.33 -25.63 -22.16
C ILE A 185 12.23 -25.81 -23.22
N SER A 186 11.25 -24.91 -23.26
CA SER A 186 10.19 -24.93 -24.26
C SER A 186 10.74 -24.76 -25.69
N ILE A 187 11.67 -23.82 -25.88
CA ILE A 187 12.39 -23.64 -27.16
C ILE A 187 13.15 -24.91 -27.51
N MET A 188 13.90 -25.45 -26.55
CA MET A 188 14.74 -26.64 -26.75
C MET A 188 13.92 -27.85 -27.21
N TYR A 189 12.73 -28.08 -26.64
CA TYR A 189 11.84 -29.17 -27.07
C TYR A 189 11.28 -28.97 -28.48
N ILE A 190 10.88 -27.75 -28.84
CA ILE A 190 10.37 -27.44 -30.19
C ILE A 190 11.48 -27.63 -31.23
N VAL A 191 12.66 -27.07 -30.98
CA VAL A 191 13.80 -27.15 -31.89
C VAL A 191 14.23 -28.60 -32.09
N THR A 192 14.33 -29.38 -31.01
CA THR A 192 14.76 -30.79 -31.07
C THR A 192 13.85 -31.62 -31.96
N ILE A 193 12.53 -31.51 -31.80
CA ILE A 193 11.57 -32.25 -32.64
C ILE A 193 11.62 -31.83 -34.10
N ARG A 194 11.79 -30.53 -34.36
CA ARG A 194 11.90 -30.03 -35.74
C ARG A 194 13.16 -30.53 -36.43
N VAL A 195 14.31 -30.51 -35.75
CA VAL A 195 15.57 -31.04 -36.30
C VAL A 195 15.49 -32.54 -36.55
N LEU A 196 14.74 -33.28 -35.73
CA LEU A 196 14.56 -34.73 -35.86
C LEU A 196 13.48 -35.14 -36.87
N LYS A 197 12.78 -34.18 -37.51
CA LYS A 197 11.67 -34.47 -38.43
C LYS A 197 12.06 -35.52 -39.48
N ASP A 198 13.09 -35.21 -40.27
CA ASP A 198 13.45 -36.00 -41.45
C ASP A 198 14.21 -37.29 -41.07
N SER A 199 14.79 -37.33 -39.87
CA SER A 199 15.62 -38.46 -39.41
C SER A 199 14.81 -39.57 -38.73
N TYR A 200 13.71 -39.23 -38.05
CA TYR A 200 13.02 -40.16 -37.15
C TYR A 200 11.57 -40.48 -37.57
N PHE A 201 10.95 -39.61 -38.39
CA PHE A 201 9.55 -39.76 -38.78
C PHE A 201 9.42 -40.19 -40.23
N THR A 202 9.04 -41.45 -40.44
CA THR A 202 8.77 -42.01 -41.78
C THR A 202 7.37 -41.67 -42.31
N SER A 203 6.47 -41.22 -41.43
CA SER A 203 5.10 -40.83 -41.79
C SER A 203 4.82 -39.41 -41.28
N GLU A 204 4.30 -38.55 -42.16
CA GLU A 204 3.86 -37.19 -41.80
C GLU A 204 2.77 -37.21 -40.71
N GLY A 205 1.96 -38.28 -40.64
CA GLY A 205 0.92 -38.43 -39.62
C GLY A 205 1.47 -38.61 -38.20
N SER A 206 2.54 -39.40 -38.04
CA SER A 206 3.16 -39.62 -36.72
C SER A 206 3.92 -38.40 -36.23
N TYR A 207 4.59 -37.68 -37.14
CA TYR A 207 5.23 -36.39 -36.84
C TYR A 207 4.21 -35.37 -36.34
N THR A 208 3.12 -35.18 -37.08
CA THR A 208 2.09 -34.19 -36.75
C THR A 208 1.46 -34.45 -35.38
N PHE A 209 1.18 -35.72 -35.05
CA PHE A 209 0.66 -36.12 -33.75
C PHE A 209 1.65 -35.79 -32.61
N ILE A 210 2.90 -36.23 -32.72
CA ILE A 210 3.93 -36.01 -31.67
C ILE A 210 4.24 -34.52 -31.50
N TYR A 211 4.37 -33.78 -32.61
CA TYR A 211 4.55 -32.32 -32.58
C TYR A 211 3.38 -31.63 -31.88
N GLY A 212 2.15 -32.05 -32.15
CA GLY A 212 0.94 -31.55 -31.47
C GLY A 212 0.96 -31.77 -29.96
N VAL A 213 1.36 -32.97 -29.50
CA VAL A 213 1.49 -33.28 -28.06
C VAL A 213 2.53 -32.37 -27.39
N ILE A 214 3.64 -32.08 -28.08
CA ILE A 214 4.72 -31.26 -27.53
C ILE A 214 4.33 -29.79 -27.49
N LEU A 215 3.63 -29.30 -28.52
CA LEU A 215 3.05 -27.96 -28.50
C LEU A 215 2.04 -27.80 -27.34
N LEU A 216 1.21 -28.82 -27.09
CA LEU A 216 0.32 -28.82 -25.93
C LEU A 216 1.11 -28.78 -24.62
N GLY A 217 2.18 -29.57 -24.49
CA GLY A 217 3.07 -29.55 -23.33
C GLY A 217 3.72 -28.18 -23.11
N VAL A 218 4.25 -27.56 -24.17
CA VAL A 218 4.82 -26.21 -24.13
C VAL A 218 3.78 -25.17 -23.73
N PHE A 219 2.56 -25.27 -24.27
CA PHE A 219 1.46 -24.40 -23.89
C PHE A 219 1.15 -24.51 -22.39
N LEU A 220 1.06 -25.73 -21.85
CA LEU A 220 0.84 -25.94 -20.42
C LEU A 220 2.00 -25.38 -19.57
N MET A 221 3.25 -25.57 -20.01
CA MET A 221 4.42 -25.00 -19.33
C MET A 221 4.42 -23.47 -19.32
N LEU A 222 4.09 -22.83 -20.44
CA LEU A 222 3.98 -21.37 -20.53
C LEU A 222 2.83 -20.84 -19.69
N ALA A 223 1.67 -21.50 -19.70
CA ALA A 223 0.54 -21.15 -18.84
C ALA A 223 0.93 -21.21 -17.36
N PHE A 224 1.64 -22.27 -16.95
CA PHE A 224 2.21 -22.37 -15.61
C PHE A 224 3.20 -21.24 -15.31
N ALA A 225 4.10 -20.91 -16.24
CA ALA A 225 5.07 -19.82 -16.07
C ALA A 225 4.38 -18.44 -15.89
N LEU A 226 3.27 -18.20 -16.60
CA LEU A 226 2.45 -17.01 -16.41
C LEU A 226 1.78 -16.97 -15.03
N LEU A 227 1.32 -18.11 -14.52
CA LEU A 227 0.81 -18.22 -13.15
C LEU A 227 1.90 -17.90 -12.12
N LEU A 228 3.14 -18.35 -12.33
CA LEU A 228 4.28 -18.00 -11.46
C LEU A 228 4.52 -16.48 -11.42
N LEU A 229 4.48 -15.82 -12.58
CA LEU A 229 4.62 -14.37 -12.65
C LEU A 229 3.52 -13.66 -11.86
N SER A 230 2.30 -14.20 -11.83
CA SER A 230 1.22 -13.68 -10.98
C SER A 230 1.58 -13.77 -9.49
N LEU A 231 2.17 -14.90 -9.05
CA LEU A 231 2.61 -15.13 -7.66
C LEU A 231 3.64 -14.11 -7.16
N SER A 232 4.42 -13.50 -8.06
CA SER A 232 5.35 -12.42 -7.68
C SER A 232 4.64 -11.18 -7.10
N ARG A 233 3.35 -11.00 -7.40
CA ARG A 233 2.54 -9.84 -6.96
C ARG A 233 1.66 -10.18 -5.77
N ILE A 234 2.31 -10.52 -4.65
CA ILE A 234 1.68 -10.87 -3.36
C ILE A 234 0.54 -9.91 -2.97
N ARG A 235 0.75 -8.59 -3.11
CA ARG A 235 -0.25 -7.56 -2.76
C ARG A 235 -1.55 -7.71 -3.54
N LEU A 236 -1.46 -8.03 -4.84
CA LEU A 236 -2.64 -8.13 -5.70
C LEU A 236 -3.41 -9.41 -5.40
N ILE A 237 -2.71 -10.53 -5.15
CA ILE A 237 -3.33 -11.81 -4.83
C ILE A 237 -4.04 -11.75 -3.48
N ALA A 238 -3.41 -11.13 -2.48
CA ALA A 238 -3.93 -11.12 -1.12
C ALA A 238 -4.83 -9.92 -0.80
N SER A 239 -5.10 -9.05 -1.79
CA SER A 239 -5.86 -7.79 -1.64
C SER A 239 -5.42 -6.95 -0.44
N LEU A 240 -4.11 -6.92 -0.15
CA LEU A 240 -3.57 -6.24 1.03
C LEU A 240 -3.48 -4.72 0.78
N PRO A 241 -3.95 -3.87 1.72
CA PRO A 241 -3.84 -2.42 1.60
C PRO A 241 -2.37 -1.96 1.67
N ASN A 242 -2.00 -0.88 1.00
CA ASN A 242 -0.68 -0.29 1.25
C ASN A 242 -0.70 0.49 2.56
N LEU A 243 0.49 0.80 3.10
CA LEU A 243 0.60 1.71 4.24
C LEU A 243 -0.10 3.06 3.98
N ALA A 244 0.01 3.59 2.76
CA ALA A 244 -0.69 4.82 2.39
C ALA A 244 -2.22 4.69 2.40
N ASP A 245 -2.75 3.49 2.13
CA ASP A 245 -4.19 3.22 2.24
C ASP A 245 -4.59 3.14 3.72
N ILE A 246 -3.81 2.47 4.57
CA ILE A 246 -4.04 2.39 6.03
C ILE A 246 -4.00 3.78 6.69
N MET A 247 -3.11 4.67 6.22
CA MET A 247 -2.94 6.03 6.74
C MET A 247 -3.95 7.04 6.16
N ASN A 248 -4.90 6.60 5.33
CA ASN A 248 -5.86 7.46 4.66
C ASN A 248 -7.25 7.30 5.29
N ALA A 249 -7.70 8.32 6.03
CA ALA A 249 -8.99 8.31 6.72
C ALA A 249 -10.21 8.31 5.77
N ASN A 250 -10.03 8.59 4.47
CA ASN A 250 -11.10 8.59 3.49
C ASN A 250 -11.24 7.29 2.69
N THR A 251 -10.36 6.29 2.90
CA THR A 251 -10.45 5.02 2.16
C THR A 251 -11.35 4.03 2.88
N GLN A 252 -12.21 3.35 2.11
CA GLN A 252 -12.92 2.14 2.55
C GLN A 252 -12.18 0.86 2.14
N LYS A 253 -10.98 0.97 1.56
CA LYS A 253 -10.20 -0.20 1.11
C LYS A 253 -9.58 -1.02 2.25
N SER A 254 -9.55 -0.46 3.45
CA SER A 254 -9.08 -1.14 4.65
C SER A 254 -10.18 -1.07 5.68
N ASP A 255 -10.49 -2.21 6.32
CA ASP A 255 -11.43 -2.30 7.45
C ASP A 255 -10.87 -1.63 8.72
N ILE A 256 -9.64 -1.12 8.64
CA ILE A 256 -8.99 -0.41 9.73
C ILE A 256 -9.61 0.99 9.89
N PRO A 257 -10.08 1.36 11.09
CA PRO A 257 -10.56 2.71 11.38
C PRO A 257 -9.38 3.68 11.51
N SER A 258 -8.86 4.14 10.37
CA SER A 258 -7.72 5.04 10.26
C SER A 258 -7.93 6.35 11.02
N ILE A 259 -9.16 6.88 11.05
CA ILE A 259 -9.47 8.09 11.82
C ILE A 259 -9.36 7.85 13.34
N LEU A 260 -9.75 6.67 13.81
CA LEU A 260 -9.65 6.31 15.22
C LEU A 260 -8.18 6.08 15.61
N LEU A 261 -7.39 5.44 14.75
CA LEU A 261 -5.93 5.35 14.93
C LEU A 261 -5.27 6.74 14.97
N ALA A 262 -5.74 7.67 14.15
CA ALA A 262 -5.26 9.05 14.17
C ALA A 262 -5.57 9.73 15.51
N ALA A 263 -6.78 9.57 16.02
CA ALA A 263 -7.20 10.07 17.33
C ALA A 263 -6.31 9.53 18.47
N MET A 264 -6.07 8.22 18.48
CA MET A 264 -5.20 7.55 19.47
C MET A 264 -3.74 8.02 19.41
N CYS A 265 -3.30 8.47 18.24
CA CYS A 265 -1.95 8.98 18.02
C CYS A 265 -1.86 10.51 18.15
N MET A 266 -2.96 11.17 18.52
CA MET A 266 -3.02 12.61 18.73
C MET A 266 -2.47 12.97 20.10
N ARG A 267 -1.65 14.00 20.13
CA ARG A 267 -1.09 14.60 21.35
C ARG A 267 -1.18 16.10 21.25
N MET A 268 -1.33 16.71 22.40
CA MET A 268 -1.33 18.15 22.55
C MET A 268 0.05 18.56 23.06
N LEU A 269 0.65 19.59 22.45
CA LEU A 269 1.92 20.14 22.89
C LEU A 269 1.74 21.64 23.11
N ILE A 270 1.88 22.02 24.37
CA ILE A 270 1.68 23.36 24.88
C ILE A 270 3.08 23.93 25.16
N ARG A 271 3.48 24.89 24.35
CA ARG A 271 4.69 25.69 24.57
C ARG A 271 4.31 27.17 24.52
N GLN A 272 4.99 27.96 23.69
CA GLN A 272 4.55 29.33 23.36
C GLN A 272 3.27 29.32 22.51
N ASP A 273 3.13 28.28 21.69
CA ASP A 273 1.94 28.01 20.89
C ASP A 273 1.34 26.66 21.29
N VAL A 274 0.02 26.54 21.17
CA VAL A 274 -0.69 25.27 21.33
C VAL A 274 -0.68 24.55 19.99
N THR A 275 -0.16 23.32 19.97
CA THR A 275 -0.09 22.50 18.75
C THR A 275 -0.71 21.13 18.95
N ALA A 276 -1.64 20.77 18.06
CA ALA A 276 -2.13 19.42 17.91
C ALA A 276 -1.13 18.64 17.06
N ARG A 277 -0.63 17.54 17.60
CA ARG A 277 0.43 16.73 17.01
C ARG A 277 -0.02 15.30 16.83
N PHE A 278 0.21 14.74 15.65
CA PHE A 278 0.01 13.33 15.39
C PHE A 278 1.35 12.62 15.26
N THR A 279 1.50 11.49 15.95
CA THR A 279 2.72 10.69 15.87
C THR A 279 2.99 10.14 14.47
N PHE A 280 1.94 10.01 13.65
CA PHE A 280 2.02 9.60 12.25
C PHE A 280 1.34 10.60 11.33
N PRO A 281 1.78 10.70 10.07
CA PRO A 281 1.13 11.54 9.08
C PRO A 281 -0.09 10.79 8.54
N PHE A 282 -1.20 10.84 9.28
CA PHE A 282 -2.49 10.48 8.70
C PHE A 282 -2.90 11.55 7.68
N HIS A 283 -3.70 11.18 6.68
CA HIS A 283 -4.10 12.11 5.63
C HIS A 283 -5.59 12.02 5.34
N LYS A 284 -6.12 13.08 4.73
CA LYS A 284 -7.51 13.19 4.26
C LYS A 284 -8.55 13.09 5.40
N PHE A 285 -8.27 13.76 6.50
CA PHE A 285 -9.24 14.09 7.54
C PHE A 285 -9.15 15.59 7.82
N THR A 286 -10.23 16.15 8.35
CA THR A 286 -10.29 17.55 8.77
C THR A 286 -10.32 17.61 10.30
N VAL A 287 -9.66 18.62 10.87
CA VAL A 287 -9.59 18.84 12.31
C VAL A 287 -10.32 20.13 12.65
N PHE A 288 -11.31 20.05 13.53
CA PHE A 288 -12.03 21.21 14.05
C PHE A 288 -11.76 21.35 15.55
N PRO A 289 -11.14 22.46 15.99
CA PRO A 289 -10.84 22.66 17.40
C PRO A 289 -11.95 23.39 18.14
N TRP A 290 -12.14 23.05 19.41
CA TRP A 290 -13.02 23.72 20.34
C TRP A 290 -12.34 23.76 21.71
N ILE A 291 -12.01 24.96 22.19
CA ILE A 291 -11.27 25.14 23.44
C ILE A 291 -12.14 25.93 24.42
N THR A 292 -12.35 25.37 25.61
CA THR A 292 -13.02 26.05 26.72
C THR A 292 -12.09 26.15 27.91
N GLY A 293 -12.25 27.20 28.71
CA GLY A 293 -11.47 27.43 29.93
C GLY A 293 -12.39 27.76 31.09
N VAL A 294 -12.12 27.21 32.26
CA VAL A 294 -12.84 27.51 33.49
C VAL A 294 -12.07 28.59 34.25
N MET A 295 -12.67 29.76 34.45
CA MET A 295 -12.03 30.89 35.14
C MET A 295 -11.74 30.58 36.61
N LYS A 296 -10.54 30.93 37.12
CA LYS A 296 -10.17 30.68 38.53
C LYS A 296 -11.05 31.42 39.54
N GLU A 297 -11.44 32.64 39.21
CA GLU A 297 -12.13 33.55 40.13
C GLU A 297 -13.63 33.29 40.19
N THR A 298 -14.27 33.07 39.04
CA THR A 298 -15.73 32.93 38.94
C THR A 298 -16.19 31.48 38.84
N GLY A 299 -15.31 30.56 38.40
CA GLY A 299 -15.69 29.19 38.06
C GLY A 299 -16.53 29.09 36.79
N GLU A 300 -16.71 30.17 36.04
CA GLU A 300 -17.48 30.17 34.79
C GLU A 300 -16.67 29.56 33.65
N GLU A 301 -17.34 28.76 32.80
CA GLU A 301 -16.77 28.21 31.57
C GLU A 301 -16.85 29.26 30.46
N VAL A 302 -15.69 29.59 29.88
CA VAL A 302 -15.55 30.57 28.81
C VAL A 302 -15.02 29.87 27.56
N LEU A 303 -15.65 30.16 26.42
CA LEU A 303 -15.19 29.71 25.12
C LEU A 303 -13.97 30.52 24.69
N LEU A 304 -12.83 29.85 24.50
CA LEU A 304 -11.56 30.47 24.12
C LEU A 304 -11.33 30.42 22.60
N LEU A 305 -11.72 29.31 21.97
CA LEU A 305 -11.60 29.12 20.53
C LEU A 305 -12.67 28.16 20.00
N GLY A 306 -13.20 28.43 18.81
CA GLY A 306 -14.14 27.55 18.12
C GLY A 306 -15.57 27.71 18.62
N GLY A 307 -16.32 26.61 18.69
CA GLY A 307 -17.71 26.57 19.17
C GLY A 307 -18.23 25.13 19.22
N PRO A 308 -19.40 24.89 19.82
CA PRO A 308 -19.95 23.54 20.01
C PRO A 308 -20.14 22.79 18.67
N PHE A 309 -19.87 21.48 18.68
CA PHE A 309 -19.78 20.64 17.48
C PHE A 309 -21.12 20.41 16.75
N GLU A 310 -22.23 20.35 17.47
CA GLU A 310 -23.56 20.10 16.89
C GLU A 310 -24.22 21.39 16.42
N GLY A 311 -24.49 21.48 15.11
CA GLY A 311 -25.32 22.55 14.55
C GLY A 311 -24.61 23.88 14.32
N ASN A 312 -23.27 23.95 14.45
CA ASN A 312 -22.51 25.15 14.09
C ASN A 312 -22.10 25.13 12.60
N PRO A 313 -22.76 25.92 11.72
CA PRO A 313 -22.40 26.02 10.30
C PRO A 313 -21.08 26.76 10.07
N ASP A 314 -20.61 27.52 11.06
CA ASP A 314 -19.43 28.40 10.95
C ASP A 314 -18.15 27.76 11.52
N LYS A 315 -18.12 26.42 11.63
CA LYS A 315 -16.92 25.71 12.11
C LYS A 315 -15.79 25.78 11.08
N GLU A 316 -14.69 26.42 11.45
CA GLU A 316 -13.50 26.53 10.60
C GLU A 316 -12.52 25.37 10.84
N PRO A 317 -12.12 24.63 9.79
CA PRO A 317 -11.11 23.60 9.92
C PRO A 317 -9.72 24.20 10.10
N LEU A 318 -8.82 23.50 10.79
CA LEU A 318 -7.40 23.85 10.81
C LEU A 318 -6.82 23.65 9.40
N THR A 319 -6.54 24.77 8.71
CA THR A 319 -6.02 24.78 7.34
C THR A 319 -4.52 24.66 7.27
N HIS A 320 -3.81 25.13 8.30
CA HIS A 320 -2.36 25.07 8.39
C HIS A 320 -1.94 23.76 9.05
N SER A 321 -1.28 22.91 8.26
CA SER A 321 -0.57 21.75 8.78
C SER A 321 0.81 21.64 8.15
N PHE A 322 1.77 21.12 8.90
CA PHE A 322 3.09 20.81 8.37
C PHE A 322 3.57 19.45 8.87
N ILE A 323 4.42 18.81 8.06
CA ILE A 323 5.05 17.55 8.41
C ILE A 323 6.48 17.84 8.85
N ASP A 324 6.78 17.55 10.11
CA ASP A 324 8.13 17.63 10.65
C ASP A 324 8.94 16.42 10.15
N HIS A 325 9.69 16.64 9.07
CA HIS A 325 10.57 15.64 8.46
C HIS A 325 11.82 15.35 9.31
N GLU A 326 12.23 16.27 10.19
CA GLU A 326 13.40 16.08 11.05
C GLU A 326 13.09 15.21 12.27
N ARG A 327 11.84 15.22 12.75
CA ARG A 327 11.39 14.45 13.92
C ARG A 327 10.35 13.38 13.59
N ALA A 328 10.74 12.46 12.71
CA ALA A 328 10.00 11.23 12.39
C ALA A 328 8.65 11.43 11.67
N HIS A 329 8.56 12.42 10.78
CA HIS A 329 7.39 12.66 9.91
C HIS A 329 6.09 12.86 10.68
N ARG A 330 6.14 13.67 11.73
CA ARG A 330 4.97 13.96 12.58
C ARG A 330 4.15 15.08 11.95
N LEU A 331 2.82 14.98 12.03
CA LEU A 331 1.91 15.99 11.52
C LEU A 331 1.58 16.97 12.64
N HIS A 332 1.69 18.26 12.36
CA HIS A 332 1.46 19.34 13.32
C HIS A 332 0.39 20.30 12.81
N PHE A 333 -0.53 20.67 13.69
CA PHE A 333 -1.54 21.71 13.49
C PHE A 333 -1.39 22.76 14.61
N PRO A 334 -0.83 23.95 14.31
CA PRO A 334 -0.82 25.05 15.26
C PRO A 334 -2.23 25.62 15.44
N LEU A 335 -2.60 25.93 16.69
CA LEU A 335 -3.93 26.40 17.06
C LEU A 335 -3.97 27.88 17.43
N LEU A 336 -3.13 28.30 18.37
CA LEU A 336 -3.10 29.67 18.89
C LEU A 336 -1.67 30.06 19.25
N SER A 337 -1.33 31.31 18.96
CA SER A 337 -0.24 32.01 19.59
C SER A 337 -0.75 32.76 20.82
N SER A 338 -0.15 32.49 21.99
CA SER A 338 -0.39 33.15 23.29
C SER A 338 -1.81 33.03 23.88
N MET A 339 -2.00 32.07 24.79
CA MET A 339 -3.09 32.11 25.79
C MET A 339 -2.48 32.32 27.18
N ASP A 340 -3.09 33.20 27.98
CA ASP A 340 -2.67 33.42 29.36
C ASP A 340 -3.26 32.33 30.27
N HIS A 341 -2.55 31.20 30.36
CA HIS A 341 -2.96 30.05 31.16
C HIS A 341 -3.08 30.37 32.67
N ALA A 342 -2.54 31.50 33.14
CA ALA A 342 -2.62 31.87 34.54
C ALA A 342 -4.05 32.19 35.01
N LEU A 343 -4.93 32.61 34.09
CA LEU A 343 -6.32 33.03 34.38
C LEU A 343 -7.28 31.85 34.58
N TYR A 344 -6.95 30.68 34.05
CA TYR A 344 -7.84 29.53 34.01
C TYR A 344 -7.43 28.46 35.01
N LYS A 345 -8.42 27.94 35.75
CA LYS A 345 -8.26 26.81 36.66
C LYS A 345 -8.01 25.54 35.86
N GLU A 346 -8.74 25.40 34.77
CA GLU A 346 -8.73 24.24 33.89
C GLU A 346 -8.96 24.70 32.46
N ILE A 347 -8.24 24.12 31.50
CA ILE A 347 -8.47 24.33 30.07
C ILE A 347 -8.77 22.98 29.42
N VAL A 348 -9.87 22.90 28.71
CA VAL A 348 -10.33 21.72 28.00
C VAL A 348 -10.18 21.96 26.50
N TYR A 349 -9.37 21.14 25.85
CA TYR A 349 -9.14 21.19 24.41
C TYR A 349 -9.88 20.02 23.76
N LYS A 350 -10.91 20.33 22.98
CA LYS A 350 -11.71 19.36 22.23
C LYS A 350 -11.38 19.46 20.75
N PHE A 351 -11.34 18.32 20.08
CA PHE A 351 -11.06 18.21 18.66
C PHE A 351 -12.06 17.26 18.01
N GLU A 352 -12.76 17.71 16.98
CA GLU A 352 -13.50 16.84 16.07
C GLU A 352 -12.60 16.49 14.89
N LEU A 353 -12.27 15.20 14.76
CA LEU A 353 -11.66 14.64 13.57
C LEU A 353 -12.79 14.13 12.68
N SER A 354 -12.84 14.59 11.43
CA SER A 354 -13.89 14.18 10.49
C SER A 354 -13.30 13.61 9.20
N SER A 355 -13.90 12.52 8.72
CA SER A 355 -13.54 11.85 7.48
C SER A 355 -14.72 11.07 6.89
N ASN A 356 -14.53 10.42 5.74
CA ASN A 356 -15.53 9.53 5.17
C ASN A 356 -15.83 8.31 6.04
N GLN A 357 -14.89 7.86 6.90
CA GLN A 357 -15.09 6.74 7.83
C GLN A 357 -16.01 7.10 9.02
N GLY A 358 -16.21 8.38 9.30
CA GLY A 358 -16.96 8.86 10.44
C GLY A 358 -16.29 10.04 11.13
N THR A 359 -16.78 10.36 12.32
CA THR A 359 -16.28 11.42 13.19
C THR A 359 -15.70 10.82 14.46
N VAL A 360 -14.62 11.41 14.99
CA VAL A 360 -14.04 11.01 16.28
C VAL A 360 -13.75 12.28 17.07
N TYR A 361 -14.26 12.33 18.30
CA TYR A 361 -14.00 13.43 19.22
C TYR A 361 -12.85 13.07 20.14
N VAL A 362 -11.91 13.99 20.32
CA VAL A 362 -10.75 13.83 21.20
C VAL A 362 -10.72 15.00 22.17
N GLU A 363 -10.61 14.71 23.46
CA GLU A 363 -10.56 15.70 24.53
C GLU A 363 -9.23 15.63 25.26
N PHE A 364 -8.66 16.78 25.58
CA PHE A 364 -7.47 16.91 26.42
C PHE A 364 -7.79 17.89 27.55
N VAL A 365 -7.36 17.56 28.76
CA VAL A 365 -7.60 18.39 29.95
C VAL A 365 -6.26 18.86 30.50
N GLN A 366 -6.14 20.16 30.74
CA GLN A 366 -5.02 20.77 31.42
C GLN A 366 -5.49 21.37 32.74
N ASP A 367 -5.05 20.77 33.85
CA ASP A 367 -5.30 21.30 35.18
C ASP A 367 -4.18 22.28 35.58
N GLY A 368 -4.55 23.50 35.99
CA GLY A 368 -3.60 24.53 36.43
C GLY A 368 -2.83 24.17 37.71
N SER A 369 -3.18 23.07 38.38
CA SER A 369 -2.49 22.55 39.57
C SER A 369 -1.41 21.50 39.27
N GLN A 370 -1.37 20.93 38.06
CA GLN A 370 -0.34 19.96 37.69
C GLN A 370 0.96 20.68 37.30
N PRO A 371 2.12 20.29 37.87
CA PRO A 371 3.40 20.83 37.40
C PRO A 371 3.52 20.50 35.92
N GLU A 372 3.79 21.52 35.10
CA GLU A 372 4.09 21.34 33.68
C GLU A 372 5.04 20.15 33.57
N GLU A 373 4.58 19.05 32.97
CA GLU A 373 5.53 18.05 32.48
C GLU A 373 6.60 18.82 31.72
N LYS A 374 7.88 18.44 31.84
CA LYS A 374 9.04 19.20 31.34
C LYS A 374 8.99 19.62 29.84
N GLU A 375 7.93 19.28 29.11
CA GLU A 375 7.63 19.73 27.76
C GLU A 375 6.14 20.09 27.46
N GLY A 376 5.26 20.24 28.44
CA GLY A 376 3.85 20.66 28.23
C GLY A 376 3.04 19.71 27.34
N ARG A 377 3.27 18.39 27.45
CA ARG A 377 2.61 17.40 26.60
C ARG A 377 1.35 16.87 27.29
N LEU A 378 0.22 16.94 26.60
CA LEU A 378 -1.04 16.36 27.07
C LEU A 378 -1.42 15.14 26.23
N HIS A 379 -1.94 14.14 26.93
CA HIS A 379 -2.52 12.93 26.35
C HIS A 379 -4.05 13.04 26.30
N PRO A 380 -4.71 12.32 25.38
CA PRO A 380 -6.17 12.30 25.33
C PRO A 380 -6.75 11.86 26.68
N ALA A 381 -7.65 12.67 27.22
CA ALA A 381 -8.45 12.35 28.40
C ALA A 381 -9.69 11.53 28.02
N THR A 382 -10.28 11.82 26.86
CA THR A 382 -11.46 11.11 26.33
C THR A 382 -11.34 10.97 24.82
N ILE A 383 -11.76 9.82 24.27
CA ILE A 383 -11.97 9.62 22.83
C ILE A 383 -13.36 9.03 22.63
N ILE A 384 -14.18 9.66 21.79
CA ILE A 384 -15.55 9.24 21.48
C ILE A 384 -15.64 8.99 19.97
N PRO A 385 -15.62 7.72 19.52
CA PRO A 385 -15.79 7.38 18.12
C PRO A 385 -17.27 7.40 17.69
N GLN A 386 -17.53 7.93 16.50
CA GLN A 386 -18.80 7.84 15.78
C GLN A 386 -18.51 7.36 14.34
N LEU A 387 -18.24 6.06 14.20
CA LEU A 387 -17.86 5.46 12.94
C LEU A 387 -19.09 5.06 12.12
N LYS A 388 -19.05 5.30 10.80
CA LYS A 388 -20.18 4.98 9.90
C LYS A 388 -20.44 3.47 9.82
N ASN A 389 -19.38 2.67 9.73
CA ASN A 389 -19.50 1.22 9.60
C ASN A 389 -20.17 0.58 10.83
N GLU A 390 -19.86 1.06 12.03
CA GLU A 390 -20.51 0.58 13.26
C GLU A 390 -22.00 0.94 13.26
N ASN A 391 -22.33 2.18 12.91
CA ASN A 391 -23.71 2.63 12.80
C ASN A 391 -24.54 1.86 11.76
N GLU A 392 -23.93 1.41 10.66
CA GLU A 392 -24.58 0.57 9.66
C GLU A 392 -24.78 -0.86 10.16
N LEU A 393 -23.78 -1.44 10.85
CA LEU A 393 -23.86 -2.78 11.43
C LEU A 393 -24.99 -2.90 12.46
N PHE A 394 -25.12 -1.93 13.36
CA PHE A 394 -26.19 -1.94 14.37
C PHE A 394 -27.57 -1.65 13.77
N LYS A 395 -27.64 -0.84 12.71
CA LYS A 395 -28.90 -0.65 11.97
C LYS A 395 -29.41 -1.96 11.37
N GLU A 396 -28.53 -2.83 10.85
CA GLU A 396 -28.96 -4.14 10.32
C GLU A 396 -29.46 -5.09 11.41
N LEU A 397 -28.95 -4.97 12.65
CA LEU A 397 -29.39 -5.77 13.79
C LEU A 397 -30.74 -5.30 14.36
N ASP A 398 -31.06 -4.01 14.28
CA ASP A 398 -32.35 -3.45 14.71
C ASP A 398 -33.53 -3.82 13.79
N PHE A 399 -33.28 -4.50 12.66
CA PHE A 399 -34.30 -4.98 11.71
C PHE A 399 -34.59 -6.49 11.78
N GLN A 400 -34.15 -7.20 12.83
CA GLN A 400 -34.57 -8.58 13.16
C GLN A 400 -35.38 -8.62 14.45
#